data_AF-A0A0F9A9J6-F1
#
_entry.id   AF-A0A0F9A9J6-F1
#
_cell.length_a   1.000
_cell.length_b   1.000
_cell.length_c   1.000
_cell.angle_alpha   90.00
_cell.angle_beta   90.00
_cell.angle_gamma   90.00
#
_symmetry.space_group_name_H-M   'P 1'
#
loop_
_entity.id
_entity.type
_entity.pdbx_description
1 polymer ?
#
loop_
_entity_poly.entity_id
_entity_poly.type
_entity_poly.pdbx_seq_one_letter_code
_entity_poly.pdbx_strand_id
1 'polypeptide(L)'
;MGASKSKLPGVEKLKGKRGSTDNRRRLDAFKKGGVATGADWGTAESEKLKSVVVMVTALGGAVTFGMSRDNGAHSLTLMLDDHRETLWFNGDADLGEALDEVAAVLDTFS
;
A
#
# COMPACT_ATOMS: atom_id res chain seq x y z
N MET A 1 30.10 30.83 -22.75
CA MET A 1 30.00 29.87 -21.63
C MET A 1 28.60 29.23 -21.72
N GLY A 2 28.36 28.13 -22.44
CA GLY A 2 28.87 26.78 -22.22
C GLY A 2 27.74 25.88 -21.68
N ALA A 3 26.64 25.71 -22.44
CA ALA A 3 25.51 24.87 -22.02
C ALA A 3 25.90 23.38 -22.06
N SER A 4 25.95 22.74 -20.90
CA SER A 4 26.22 21.30 -20.77
C SER A 4 25.04 20.48 -21.31
N LYS A 5 25.28 19.76 -22.42
CA LYS A 5 24.29 18.92 -23.13
C LYS A 5 24.10 17.58 -22.41
N SER A 6 22.84 17.19 -22.22
CA SER A 6 22.43 15.85 -21.75
C SER A 6 22.90 14.78 -22.75
N LYS A 7 23.52 13.68 -22.27
CA LYS A 7 24.14 12.63 -23.09
C LYS A 7 23.23 11.44 -23.45
N LEU A 8 21.92 11.53 -23.21
CA LEU A 8 21.01 10.41 -23.51
C LEU A 8 20.03 10.80 -24.63
N PRO A 9 20.04 10.10 -25.79
CA PRO A 9 19.09 10.34 -26.87
C PRO A 9 17.68 9.94 -26.45
N GLY A 10 16.70 10.83 -26.64
CA GLY A 10 15.28 10.53 -26.42
C GLY A 10 14.68 10.95 -25.07
N VAL A 11 15.46 11.53 -24.15
CA VAL A 11 14.92 12.08 -22.89
C VAL A 11 15.07 13.60 -22.91
N GLU A 12 14.01 14.30 -23.34
CA GLU A 12 13.87 15.71 -22.99
C GLU A 12 13.90 15.84 -21.47
N LYS A 13 14.77 16.70 -20.94
CA LYS A 13 14.76 17.03 -19.51
C LYS A 13 13.37 17.56 -19.18
N LEU A 14 12.59 16.79 -18.43
CA LEU A 14 11.32 17.24 -17.86
C LEU A 14 11.56 18.56 -17.13
N LYS A 15 11.11 19.68 -17.72
CA LYS A 15 11.03 20.98 -17.04
C LYS A 15 9.90 20.90 -16.00
N GLY A 16 10.12 20.14 -14.93
CA GLY A 16 9.27 20.15 -13.75
C GLY A 16 10.02 20.87 -12.63
N LYS A 17 9.43 21.93 -12.07
CA LYS A 17 9.85 22.41 -10.75
C LYS A 17 9.68 21.25 -9.78
N ARG A 18 10.73 20.92 -9.01
CA ARG A 18 10.59 20.09 -7.80
C ARG A 18 9.43 20.69 -6.99
N GLY A 19 8.45 19.88 -6.61
CA GLY A 19 7.25 20.36 -5.89
C GLY A 19 6.07 20.77 -6.78
N SER A 20 5.93 20.22 -7.99
CA SER A 20 4.71 20.42 -8.81
C SER A 20 3.44 20.08 -8.03
N THR A 21 2.61 21.09 -7.76
CA THR A 21 1.27 20.96 -7.18
C THR A 21 0.23 20.51 -8.20
N ASP A 22 0.54 20.59 -9.50
CA ASP A 22 -0.30 20.08 -10.57
C ASP A 22 -0.06 18.57 -10.76
N ASN A 23 -0.85 17.77 -10.04
CA ASN A 23 -0.84 16.32 -10.12
C ASN A 23 -1.69 15.78 -11.29
N ARG A 24 -2.31 16.63 -12.13
CA ARG A 24 -3.30 16.19 -13.13
C ARG A 24 -2.76 15.13 -14.09
N ARG A 25 -1.52 15.28 -14.55
CA ARG A 25 -0.82 14.27 -15.40
C ARG A 25 -0.49 12.97 -14.66
N ARG A 26 -0.25 13.02 -13.35
CA ARG A 26 -0.07 11.82 -12.51
C ARG A 26 -1.43 11.12 -12.31
N LEU A 27 -2.49 11.90 -12.15
CA LEU A 27 -3.86 11.42 -11.99
C LEU A 27 -4.43 10.79 -13.27
N ASP A 28 -4.03 11.26 -14.45
CA ASP A 28 -4.50 10.70 -15.73
C ASP A 28 -4.05 9.24 -15.95
N ALA A 29 -2.97 8.78 -15.30
CA ALA A 29 -2.54 7.38 -15.33
C ALA A 29 -3.55 6.43 -14.62
N PHE A 30 -4.37 6.94 -13.69
CA PHE A 30 -5.35 6.17 -12.94
C PHE A 30 -6.68 5.99 -13.69
N LYS A 31 -6.91 6.72 -14.79
CA LYS A 31 -8.15 6.65 -15.59
C LYS A 31 -8.25 5.41 -16.49
N LYS A 32 -7.22 4.57 -16.53
CA LYS A 32 -7.14 3.35 -17.37
C LYS A 32 -7.36 2.05 -16.57
N GLY A 33 -7.87 2.12 -15.35
CA GLY A 33 -8.20 0.93 -14.57
C GLY A 33 -9.42 0.21 -15.14
N GLY A 34 -9.29 -1.08 -15.43
CA GLY A 34 -10.43 -1.95 -15.74
C GLY A 34 -11.23 -2.30 -14.49
N VAL A 35 -12.46 -2.78 -14.67
CA VAL A 35 -13.25 -3.35 -13.58
C VAL A 35 -12.56 -4.63 -13.15
N ALA A 36 -12.06 -4.66 -11.91
CA ALA A 36 -11.44 -5.84 -11.33
C ALA A 36 -12.43 -6.53 -10.38
N THR A 37 -12.65 -7.81 -10.61
CA THR A 37 -13.35 -8.74 -9.72
C THR A 37 -12.28 -9.48 -8.92
N GLY A 38 -12.09 -9.14 -7.65
CA GLY A 38 -11.02 -9.71 -6.82
C GLY A 38 -11.12 -9.28 -5.36
N ALA A 39 -10.01 -9.39 -4.64
CA ALA A 39 -9.81 -9.03 -3.23
C ALA A 39 -10.69 -7.85 -2.77
N ASP A 40 -11.40 -8.06 -1.66
CA ASP A 40 -12.27 -7.07 -1.03
C ASP A 40 -12.20 -7.20 0.51
N TRP A 41 -11.65 -6.19 1.18
CA TRP A 41 -11.62 -6.11 2.64
C TRP A 41 -13.02 -6.04 3.29
N GLY A 42 -14.07 -5.73 2.52
CA GLY A 42 -15.46 -5.84 2.97
C GLY A 42 -15.89 -7.27 3.31
N THR A 43 -15.13 -8.28 2.86
CA THR A 43 -15.36 -9.69 3.20
C THR A 43 -14.73 -10.11 4.53
N ALA A 44 -13.82 -9.30 5.08
CA ALA A 44 -13.16 -9.62 6.34
C ALA A 44 -14.09 -9.37 7.53
N GLU A 45 -13.95 -10.18 8.59
CA GLU A 45 -14.69 -9.96 9.83
C GLU A 45 -14.24 -8.64 10.50
N SER A 46 -15.21 -7.78 10.80
CA SER A 46 -14.93 -6.43 11.31
C SER A 46 -14.17 -6.43 12.63
N GLU A 47 -14.43 -7.42 13.49
CA GLU A 47 -13.75 -7.53 14.79
C GLU A 47 -12.27 -7.88 14.64
N LYS A 48 -11.91 -8.68 13.64
CA LYS A 48 -10.51 -9.05 13.36
C LYS A 48 -9.71 -7.87 12.82
N LEU A 49 -10.31 -7.09 11.91
CA LEU A 49 -9.70 -5.85 11.43
C LEU A 49 -9.47 -4.86 12.58
N LYS A 50 -10.47 -4.67 13.46
CA LYS A 50 -10.34 -3.81 14.64
C LYS A 50 -9.22 -4.30 15.56
N SER A 51 -9.13 -5.61 15.82
CA SER A 51 -8.11 -6.21 16.66
C SER A 51 -6.70 -5.83 16.19
N VAL A 52 -6.40 -6.04 14.90
CA VAL A 52 -5.11 -5.67 14.31
C VAL A 52 -4.84 -4.17 14.44
N VAL A 53 -5.83 -3.31 14.15
CA VAL A 53 -5.68 -1.85 14.31
C VAL A 53 -5.36 -1.47 15.75
N VAL A 54 -6.09 -2.03 16.72
CA VAL A 54 -5.90 -1.73 18.14
C VAL A 54 -4.53 -2.20 18.62
N MET A 55 -4.12 -3.42 18.27
CA MET A 55 -2.81 -3.96 18.65
C MET A 55 -1.66 -3.13 18.08
N VAL A 56 -1.68 -2.83 16.78
CA VAL A 56 -0.63 -2.01 16.16
C VAL A 56 -0.58 -0.61 16.78
N THR A 57 -1.74 -0.01 17.07
CA THR A 57 -1.81 1.30 17.70
C THR A 57 -1.31 1.27 19.15
N ALA A 58 -1.61 0.20 19.91
CA ALA A 58 -1.12 0.02 21.27
C ALA A 58 0.42 -0.10 21.33
N LEU A 59 1.02 -0.68 20.28
CA LEU A 59 2.47 -0.73 20.08
C LEU A 59 3.06 0.60 19.57
N GLY A 60 2.26 1.66 19.43
CA GLY A 60 2.71 2.97 18.93
C GLY A 60 2.91 3.05 17.42
N GLY A 61 2.45 2.04 16.68
CA GLY A 61 2.60 1.95 15.24
C GLY A 61 1.40 2.44 14.43
N ALA A 62 1.44 2.13 13.14
CA ALA A 62 0.36 2.36 12.20
C ALA A 62 0.18 1.17 11.25
N VAL A 63 -1.06 0.94 10.81
CA VAL A 63 -1.41 -0.10 9.86
C VAL A 63 -2.14 0.50 8.67
N THR A 64 -1.84 0.02 7.47
CA THR A 64 -2.60 0.39 6.25
C THR A 64 -3.12 -0.84 5.55
N PHE A 65 -4.41 -0.79 5.21
CA PHE A 65 -5.09 -1.78 4.39
C PHE A 65 -5.14 -1.27 2.95
N GLY A 66 -4.75 -2.12 2.01
CA GLY A 66 -4.73 -1.82 0.60
C GLY A 66 -5.02 -3.06 -0.23
N MET A 67 -4.98 -2.90 -1.55
CA MET A 67 -5.19 -3.97 -2.51
C MET A 67 -4.15 -3.84 -3.63
N SER A 68 -3.86 -4.95 -4.30
CA SER A 68 -3.03 -4.93 -5.50
C SER A 68 -3.69 -4.11 -6.62
N ARG A 69 -2.91 -3.66 -7.58
CA ARG A 69 -3.40 -2.79 -8.67
C ARG A 69 -4.48 -3.44 -9.53
N ASP A 70 -4.42 -4.76 -9.66
CA ASP A 70 -5.39 -5.59 -10.36
C ASP A 70 -6.52 -6.10 -9.44
N ASN A 71 -6.56 -5.64 -8.19
CA ASN A 71 -7.39 -6.15 -7.09
C ASN A 71 -7.31 -7.68 -6.92
N GLY A 72 -6.25 -8.36 -7.38
CA GLY A 72 -6.08 -9.79 -7.18
C GLY A 72 -5.66 -10.20 -5.77
N ALA A 73 -5.19 -9.26 -4.94
CA ALA A 73 -4.67 -9.52 -3.62
C ALA A 73 -4.95 -8.38 -2.63
N HIS A 74 -5.12 -8.73 -1.37
CA HIS A 74 -5.14 -7.82 -0.24
C HIS A 74 -3.71 -7.49 0.18
N SER A 75 -3.46 -6.24 0.60
CA SER A 75 -2.19 -5.84 1.21
C SER A 75 -2.43 -5.30 2.61
N LEU A 76 -1.67 -5.79 3.60
CA LEU A 76 -1.64 -5.29 4.96
C LEU A 76 -0.23 -4.80 5.26
N THR A 77 -0.04 -3.51 5.46
CA THR A 77 1.27 -2.96 5.84
C THR A 77 1.27 -2.60 7.31
N LEU A 78 2.20 -3.18 8.07
CA LEU A 78 2.45 -2.88 9.47
C LEU A 78 3.68 -1.97 9.56
N MET A 79 3.56 -0.88 10.32
CA MET A 79 4.63 0.08 10.59
C MET A 79 4.79 0.17 12.10
N LEU A 80 5.87 -0.41 12.62
CA LEU A 80 6.21 -0.45 14.05
C LEU A 80 7.63 0.10 14.19
N ASP A 81 7.79 1.25 14.86
CA ASP A 81 9.06 1.95 15.00
C ASP A 81 9.81 2.13 13.66
N ASP A 82 11.01 1.54 13.55
CA ASP A 82 11.88 1.58 12.38
C ASP A 82 11.61 0.42 11.40
N HIS A 83 10.62 -0.43 11.69
CA HIS A 83 10.26 -1.59 10.88
C HIS A 83 8.96 -1.34 10.11
N ARG A 84 9.01 -1.67 8.82
CA ARG A 84 7.86 -1.64 7.92
C ARG A 84 7.83 -2.93 7.12
N GLU A 85 6.73 -3.66 7.22
CA GLU A 85 6.51 -4.91 6.49
C GLU A 85 5.15 -4.89 5.80
N THR A 86 5.08 -5.41 4.57
CA THR A 86 3.82 -5.51 3.81
C THR A 86 3.51 -6.97 3.54
N LEU A 87 2.45 -7.46 4.19
CA LEU A 87 1.88 -8.78 3.97
C LEU A 87 0.92 -8.75 2.79
N TRP A 88 0.94 -9.81 1.98
CA TRP A 88 0.07 -9.98 0.82
C TRP A 88 -0.75 -11.24 0.97
N PHE A 89 -2.07 -11.11 0.82
CA PHE A 89 -3.00 -12.23 0.85
C PHE A 89 -3.72 -12.30 -0.49
N ASN A 90 -3.89 -13.50 -1.03
CA ASN A 90 -4.65 -13.68 -2.26
C ASN A 90 -6.10 -13.20 -2.09
N GLY A 91 -6.78 -12.89 -3.19
CA GLY A 91 -8.16 -12.45 -3.16
C GLY A 91 -9.15 -13.48 -2.61
N ASP A 92 -8.79 -14.76 -2.62
CA ASP A 92 -9.55 -15.90 -2.11
C ASP A 92 -9.03 -16.42 -0.75
N ALA A 93 -8.10 -15.72 -0.11
CA ALA A 93 -7.56 -16.12 1.18
C ALA A 93 -8.63 -16.06 2.29
N ASP A 94 -8.52 -16.96 3.27
CA ASP A 94 -9.26 -16.84 4.53
C ASP A 94 -8.67 -15.68 5.34
N LEU A 95 -9.24 -14.49 5.16
CA LEU A 95 -8.82 -13.30 5.91
C LEU A 95 -9.05 -13.44 7.41
N GLY A 96 -9.98 -14.30 7.82
CA GLY A 96 -10.21 -14.57 9.22
C GLY A 96 -9.00 -15.24 9.86
N GLU A 97 -8.56 -16.35 9.30
CA GLU A 97 -7.39 -17.08 9.76
C GLU A 97 -6.12 -16.23 9.65
N ALA A 98 -5.92 -15.57 8.51
CA ALA A 98 -4.76 -14.73 8.27
C ALA A 98 -4.64 -13.55 9.26
N LEU A 99 -5.76 -12.91 9.62
CA LEU A 99 -5.74 -11.82 10.61
C LEU A 99 -5.53 -12.33 12.04
N ASP A 100 -5.99 -13.54 12.37
CA ASP A 100 -5.72 -14.17 13.66
C ASP A 100 -4.22 -14.48 13.81
N GLU A 101 -3.57 -14.96 12.76
CA GLU A 101 -2.11 -15.16 12.75
C GLU A 101 -1.35 -13.84 12.94
N VAL A 102 -1.77 -12.78 12.24
CA VAL A 102 -1.18 -11.44 12.41
C VAL A 102 -1.36 -10.95 13.85
N ALA A 103 -2.54 -11.09 14.42
CA ALA A 103 -2.83 -10.71 15.80
C ALA A 103 -1.96 -11.52 16.79
N ALA A 104 -1.83 -12.83 16.59
CA ALA A 104 -0.98 -13.68 17.43
C ALA A 104 0.49 -13.26 17.38
N VAL A 105 1.00 -12.87 16.21
CA VAL A 105 2.36 -12.33 16.09
C VAL A 105 2.49 -10.98 16.80
N LEU A 106 1.54 -10.06 16.62
CA LEU A 106 1.55 -8.75 17.30
C LEU A 106 1.50 -8.88 18.83
N ASP A 107 0.76 -9.85 19.34
CA ASP A 107 0.67 -10.14 20.78
C ASP A 107 2.04 -10.50 21.39
N THR A 108 2.95 -11.10 20.61
CA THR A 108 4.32 -11.39 21.07
C THR A 108 5.20 -10.15 21.28
N PHE A 109 4.77 -8.99 20.78
CA PHE A 109 5.44 -7.70 21.00
C PHE A 109 4.85 -6.90 22.17
N SER A 110 3.76 -7.38 22.80
CA SER A 110 3.14 -6.77 23.98
C SER A 110 3.77 -7.23 25.29
#